data_AF-A0A915N2Y7-F1
#
_entry.id   AF-A0A915N2Y7-F1
#
_cell.length_a   1.000
_cell.length_b   1.000
_cell.length_c   1.000
_cell.angle_alpha   90.00
_cell.angle_beta   90.00
_cell.angle_gamma   90.00
#
_symmetry.space_group_name_H-M   'P 1'
#
loop_
_entity.id
_entity.type
_entity.pdbx_description
1 polymer ?
#
loop_
_entity_poly.entity_id
_entity_poly.type
_entity_poly.pdbx_seq_one_letter_code
_entity_poly.pdbx_strand_id
1 'polypeptide(L)'
;MNNSESTCNLENAENNEDAHQNLSNSQSTQRLSISTLSINISQSASTRLKQINKNTKNWRITMLPALLCFYSLVKEIKVGEPYLFKYQTEYLNLTADQITGVIYPYTPYAYMTALVPIFLFTDLFLYKPTIWTRAGTMAGRTTGYLFAQFLVLSHLRDLRTLNIIALIMPCFVLIICFILPRVHWKVMVTRMLEAKSNKIHNINSSEKKHIPLNYRQYLHFRTRRLHSEFIKIYSVGHIRKWSVWWAMTTCMSLQVALFSQTLWGEVQKGENGQSPFNGFAEATYTATATLAILALNAFPLDWDKWGEIALVLISSIDALMLIIYANTESIWIMYLCYIGYRSLYQVMITIAHKISSSNISNTFGNQQLSTADLTSKEDLENDYHESTDSSASTPSNTITTNSCEHIRQR
;
A
#
# COMPACT_ATOMS: atom_id res chain seq x y z
N MET A 1 59.68 11.99 -90.02
CA MET A 1 58.30 11.46 -90.02
C MET A 1 57.90 11.16 -88.59
N ASN A 2 56.67 11.52 -88.25
CA ASN A 2 55.91 11.27 -87.01
C ASN A 2 56.09 12.24 -85.84
N ASN A 3 55.29 13.32 -85.88
CA ASN A 3 54.72 13.97 -84.70
C ASN A 3 53.19 13.80 -84.82
N SER A 4 52.63 12.73 -84.27
CA SER A 4 51.18 12.51 -84.19
C SER A 4 50.79 11.64 -82.99
N GLU A 5 51.42 11.87 -81.82
CA GLU A 5 51.10 11.14 -80.58
C GLU A 5 50.66 12.05 -79.42
N SER A 6 50.71 13.38 -79.56
CA SER A 6 50.44 14.28 -78.41
C SER A 6 48.97 14.64 -78.19
N THR A 7 48.05 14.31 -79.10
CA THR A 7 46.62 14.68 -78.95
C THR A 7 45.73 13.56 -78.37
N CYS A 8 46.20 12.32 -78.26
CA CYS A 8 45.41 11.20 -77.74
C CYS A 8 45.51 11.02 -76.21
N ASN A 9 46.45 11.72 -75.56
CA ASN A 9 46.72 11.57 -74.12
C ASN A 9 46.05 12.63 -73.23
N LEU A 10 45.52 13.71 -73.78
CA LEU A 10 44.81 14.76 -73.02
C LEU A 10 43.32 14.43 -72.83
N GLU A 11 42.65 13.91 -73.85
CA GLU A 11 41.22 13.55 -73.80
C GLU A 11 40.94 12.32 -72.92
N ASN A 12 41.93 11.44 -72.73
CA ASN A 12 41.84 10.30 -71.81
C ASN A 12 42.13 10.67 -70.34
N ALA A 13 42.80 11.80 -70.09
CA ALA A 13 43.08 12.26 -68.73
C ALA A 13 41.86 12.98 -68.12
N GLU A 14 41.20 13.83 -68.90
CA GLU A 14 40.02 14.59 -68.46
C GLU A 14 38.80 13.68 -68.18
N ASN A 15 38.57 12.67 -69.03
CA ASN A 15 37.52 11.67 -68.82
C ASN A 15 37.76 10.77 -67.58
N ASN A 16 39.02 10.56 -67.18
CA ASN A 16 39.35 9.76 -66.00
C ASN A 16 39.21 10.58 -64.69
N GLU A 17 39.53 11.87 -64.71
CA GLU A 17 39.31 12.76 -63.56
C GLU A 17 37.81 12.94 -63.28
N ASP A 18 36.99 13.14 -64.32
CA ASP A 18 35.52 13.23 -64.17
C ASP A 18 34.88 11.92 -63.68
N ALA A 19 35.42 10.77 -64.11
CA ALA A 19 34.98 9.46 -63.62
C ALA A 19 35.34 9.24 -62.14
N HIS A 20 36.55 9.65 -61.73
CA HIS A 20 36.99 9.58 -60.33
C HIS A 20 36.23 10.56 -59.42
N GLN A 21 35.88 11.76 -59.92
CA GLN A 21 35.10 12.75 -59.20
C GLN A 21 33.64 12.31 -59.03
N ASN A 22 33.04 11.70 -60.05
CA ASN A 22 31.68 11.14 -59.96
C ASN A 22 31.61 9.90 -59.06
N LEU A 23 32.64 9.04 -59.06
CA LEU A 23 32.71 7.87 -58.18
C LEU A 23 32.89 8.27 -56.71
N SER A 24 33.73 9.28 -56.43
CA SER A 24 33.93 9.81 -55.08
C SER A 24 32.69 10.56 -54.55
N ASN A 25 32.01 11.33 -55.40
CA ASN A 25 30.72 11.95 -55.07
C ASN A 25 29.64 10.90 -54.81
N SER A 26 29.53 9.86 -55.64
CA SER A 26 28.59 8.74 -55.43
C SER A 26 28.86 8.00 -54.11
N GLN A 27 30.13 7.70 -53.79
CA GLN A 27 30.51 7.06 -52.53
C GLN A 27 30.26 7.96 -51.31
N SER A 28 30.47 9.27 -51.41
CA SER A 28 30.19 10.21 -50.32
C SER A 28 28.68 10.34 -50.05
N THR A 29 27.86 10.39 -51.10
CA THR A 29 26.39 10.43 -51.02
C THR A 29 25.85 9.12 -50.44
N GLN A 30 26.46 7.99 -50.79
CA GLN A 30 26.12 6.68 -50.23
C GLN A 30 26.52 6.56 -48.74
N ARG A 31 27.65 7.14 -48.33
CA ARG A 31 28.04 7.21 -46.90
C ARG A 31 27.11 8.11 -46.09
N LEU A 32 26.69 9.26 -46.64
CA LEU A 32 25.71 10.16 -46.01
C LEU A 32 24.33 9.51 -45.85
N SER A 33 23.85 8.78 -46.86
CA SER A 33 22.58 8.04 -46.77
C SER A 33 22.63 6.88 -45.77
N ILE A 34 23.76 6.17 -45.68
CA ILE A 34 23.97 5.12 -44.66
C ILE A 34 24.06 5.73 -43.24
N SER A 35 24.70 6.89 -43.09
CA SER A 35 24.81 7.58 -41.79
C SER A 35 23.46 8.10 -41.30
N THR A 36 22.63 8.65 -42.19
CA THR A 36 21.29 9.14 -41.86
C THR A 36 20.32 7.99 -41.60
N LEU A 37 20.42 6.89 -42.34
CA LEU A 37 19.64 5.68 -42.09
C LEU A 37 19.98 5.05 -40.72
N SER A 38 21.26 4.98 -40.37
CA SER A 38 21.70 4.44 -39.07
C SER A 38 21.29 5.32 -37.89
N ILE A 39 21.30 6.65 -38.04
CA ILE A 39 20.77 7.58 -37.03
C ILE A 39 19.25 7.41 -36.86
N ASN A 40 18.49 7.30 -37.95
CA ASN A 40 17.04 7.10 -37.90
C ASN A 40 16.66 5.75 -37.28
N ILE A 41 17.42 4.68 -37.56
CA ILE A 41 17.23 3.36 -36.92
C ILE A 41 17.54 3.45 -35.41
N SER A 42 18.61 4.14 -35.02
CA SER A 42 18.97 4.34 -33.61
C SER A 42 17.93 5.15 -32.84
N GLN A 43 17.41 6.24 -33.42
CA GLN A 43 16.35 7.04 -32.82
C GLN A 43 15.02 6.28 -32.75
N SER A 44 14.67 5.52 -33.79
CA SER A 44 13.47 4.66 -33.80
C SER A 44 13.57 3.55 -32.74
N ALA A 45 14.74 2.91 -32.61
CA ALA A 45 15.00 1.91 -31.58
C ALA A 45 14.92 2.50 -30.16
N SER A 46 15.52 3.68 -29.94
CA SER A 46 15.43 4.41 -28.65
C SER A 46 13.98 4.75 -28.29
N THR A 47 13.19 5.19 -29.27
CA THR A 47 11.77 5.54 -29.07
C THR A 47 10.92 4.29 -28.76
N ARG A 48 11.16 3.19 -29.49
CA ARG A 48 10.52 1.89 -29.20
C ARG A 48 10.89 1.36 -27.82
N LEU A 49 12.15 1.46 -27.41
CA LEU A 49 12.59 1.05 -26.07
C LEU A 49 11.96 1.89 -24.97
N LYS A 50 11.86 3.21 -25.15
CA LYS A 50 11.13 4.11 -24.23
C LYS A 50 9.66 3.73 -24.14
N GLN A 51 9.02 3.41 -25.27
CA GLN A 51 7.62 3.00 -25.31
C GLN A 51 7.39 1.62 -24.66
N ILE A 52 8.26 0.63 -24.91
CA ILE A 52 8.23 -0.68 -24.27
C ILE A 52 8.43 -0.54 -22.76
N ASN A 53 9.37 0.29 -22.32
CA ASN A 53 9.64 0.56 -20.91
C ASN A 53 8.47 1.29 -20.23
N LYS A 54 7.83 2.24 -20.93
CA LYS A 54 6.60 2.92 -20.48
C LYS A 54 5.43 1.94 -20.35
N ASN A 55 5.21 1.06 -21.34
CA ASN A 55 4.16 0.05 -21.31
C ASN A 55 4.39 -1.02 -20.22
N THR A 56 5.62 -1.51 -20.04
CA THR A 56 5.94 -2.45 -18.96
C THR A 56 5.83 -1.80 -17.58
N LYS A 57 6.21 -0.52 -17.44
CA LYS A 57 6.01 0.24 -16.19
C LYS A 57 4.52 0.43 -15.89
N ASN A 58 3.71 0.80 -16.88
CA ASN A 58 2.26 0.96 -16.73
C ASN A 58 1.56 -0.37 -16.40
N TRP A 59 1.92 -1.46 -17.07
CA TRP A 59 1.34 -2.78 -16.81
C TRP A 59 1.65 -3.25 -15.38
N ARG A 60 2.88 -3.04 -14.90
CA ARG A 60 3.26 -3.35 -13.50
C ARG A 60 2.56 -2.46 -12.48
N ILE A 61 2.28 -1.20 -12.82
CA ILE A 61 1.56 -0.26 -11.94
C ILE A 61 0.09 -0.63 -11.80
N THR A 62 -0.57 -1.12 -12.87
CA THR A 62 -2.00 -1.46 -12.85
C THR A 62 -2.26 -2.90 -12.39
N MET A 63 -1.43 -3.86 -12.81
CA MET A 63 -1.62 -5.28 -12.48
C MET A 63 -1.33 -5.59 -11.00
N LEU A 64 -0.34 -4.91 -10.39
CA LEU A 64 0.06 -5.20 -9.02
C LEU A 64 -1.04 -4.86 -7.99
N PRO A 65 -1.71 -3.68 -8.03
CA PRO A 65 -2.88 -3.41 -7.19
C PRO A 65 -4.03 -4.39 -7.42
N ALA A 66 -4.33 -4.75 -8.68
CA ALA A 66 -5.38 -5.71 -8.99
C ALA A 66 -5.08 -7.10 -8.39
N LEU A 67 -3.84 -7.57 -8.50
CA LEU A 67 -3.38 -8.82 -7.90
C LEU A 67 -3.45 -8.77 -6.37
N LEU A 68 -3.07 -7.65 -5.75
CA LEU A 68 -3.16 -7.45 -4.30
C LEU A 68 -4.60 -7.40 -3.80
N CYS A 69 -5.52 -6.80 -4.58
CA CYS A 69 -6.95 -6.79 -4.26
C CYS A 69 -7.54 -8.19 -4.37
N PHE A 70 -7.21 -8.93 -5.43
CA PHE A 70 -7.63 -10.32 -5.60
C PHE A 70 -7.09 -11.20 -4.47
N TYR A 71 -5.81 -11.08 -4.14
CA TYR A 71 -5.21 -11.76 -2.98
C TYR A 71 -5.94 -11.41 -1.68
N SER A 72 -6.25 -10.13 -1.47
CA SER A 72 -6.96 -9.66 -0.27
C SER A 72 -8.39 -10.18 -0.18
N LEU A 73 -9.06 -10.37 -1.32
CA LEU A 73 -10.37 -11.01 -1.40
C LEU A 73 -10.27 -12.48 -1.03
N VAL A 74 -9.42 -13.24 -1.72
CA VAL A 74 -9.30 -14.69 -1.54
C VAL A 74 -8.84 -15.06 -0.12
N LYS A 75 -7.92 -14.30 0.47
CA LYS A 75 -7.40 -14.58 1.83
C LYS A 75 -8.43 -14.44 2.95
N GLU A 76 -9.52 -13.72 2.69
CA GLU A 76 -10.58 -13.45 3.68
C GLU A 76 -11.87 -14.21 3.38
N ILE A 77 -11.87 -15.15 2.43
CA ILE A 77 -13.00 -16.06 2.22
C ILE A 77 -13.06 -17.03 3.41
N LYS A 78 -13.86 -16.67 4.41
CA LYS A 78 -14.01 -17.41 5.66
C LYS A 78 -15.40 -18.02 5.78
N VAL A 79 -15.55 -19.18 5.17
CA VAL A 79 -16.85 -19.87 5.05
C VAL A 79 -17.33 -20.43 6.41
N GLY A 80 -16.42 -20.76 7.33
CA GLY A 80 -16.74 -21.41 8.61
C GLY A 80 -17.11 -20.48 9.77
N GLU A 81 -16.79 -19.17 9.71
CA GLU A 81 -17.02 -18.24 10.83
C GLU A 81 -18.50 -18.13 11.26
N PRO A 82 -19.50 -18.04 10.35
CA PRO A 82 -20.91 -17.88 10.73
C PRO A 82 -21.53 -19.09 11.46
N TYR A 83 -20.84 -20.23 11.46
CA TYR A 83 -21.33 -21.49 12.02
C TYR A 83 -20.33 -22.12 12.99
N LEU A 84 -19.33 -21.34 13.42
CA LEU A 84 -18.25 -21.83 14.27
C LEU A 84 -18.77 -22.38 15.60
N PHE A 85 -19.69 -21.67 16.24
CA PHE A 85 -20.31 -22.11 17.50
C PHE A 85 -21.04 -23.45 17.33
N LYS A 86 -21.88 -23.56 16.29
CA LYS A 86 -22.64 -24.78 15.99
C LYS A 86 -21.72 -25.97 15.76
N TYR A 87 -20.61 -25.78 15.04
CA TYR A 87 -19.60 -26.82 14.85
C TYR A 87 -18.93 -27.24 16.17
N GLN A 88 -18.60 -26.28 17.04
CA GLN A 88 -17.98 -26.57 18.33
C GLN A 88 -18.91 -27.34 19.27
N THR A 89 -20.20 -27.03 19.27
CA THR A 89 -21.19 -27.72 20.11
C THR A 89 -21.62 -29.06 19.54
N GLU A 90 -21.93 -29.15 18.24
CA GLU A 90 -22.52 -30.36 17.63
C GLU A 90 -21.48 -31.39 17.19
N TYR A 91 -20.28 -30.96 16.80
CA TYR A 91 -19.24 -31.87 16.27
C TYR A 91 -18.11 -32.11 17.26
N LEU A 92 -17.68 -31.07 17.97
CA LEU A 92 -16.63 -31.18 18.98
C LEU A 92 -17.18 -31.50 20.38
N ASN A 93 -18.51 -31.55 20.55
CA ASN A 93 -19.18 -31.84 21.82
C ASN A 93 -18.71 -30.96 22.99
N LEU A 94 -18.40 -29.69 22.70
CA LEU A 94 -18.02 -28.72 23.72
C LEU A 94 -19.26 -28.09 24.34
N THR A 95 -19.26 -27.91 25.65
CA THR A 95 -20.37 -27.23 26.35
C THR A 95 -20.34 -25.73 26.09
N ALA A 96 -21.52 -25.09 26.10
CA ALA A 96 -21.63 -23.64 25.91
C ALA A 96 -20.79 -22.88 26.95
N ASP A 97 -20.80 -23.33 28.20
CA ASP A 97 -20.03 -22.72 29.30
C ASP A 97 -18.51 -22.83 29.10
N GLN A 98 -18.01 -23.95 28.54
CA GLN A 98 -16.59 -24.07 28.19
C GLN A 98 -16.22 -23.12 27.04
N ILE A 99 -17.09 -22.98 26.05
CA ILE A 99 -16.85 -22.10 24.91
C ILE A 99 -16.81 -20.64 25.35
N THR A 100 -17.81 -20.19 26.11
CA THR A 100 -17.95 -18.79 26.55
C THR A 100 -16.99 -18.43 27.68
N GLY A 101 -16.77 -19.33 28.64
CA GLY A 101 -15.96 -19.08 29.82
C GLY A 101 -14.46 -19.29 29.61
N VAL A 102 -14.07 -20.13 28.65
CA VAL A 102 -12.66 -20.50 28.44
C VAL A 102 -12.20 -20.12 27.03
N ILE A 103 -12.81 -20.67 25.99
CA ILE A 103 -12.24 -20.62 24.62
C ILE A 103 -12.33 -19.23 24.00
N TYR A 104 -13.50 -18.61 24.02
CA TYR A 104 -13.73 -17.33 23.33
C TYR A 104 -12.95 -16.17 23.96
N PRO A 105 -12.79 -16.07 25.29
CA PRO A 105 -11.91 -15.07 25.91
C PRO A 105 -10.45 -15.15 25.45
N TYR A 106 -9.88 -16.35 25.26
CA TYR A 106 -8.48 -16.48 24.81
C TYR A 106 -8.22 -15.80 23.46
N THR A 107 -9.21 -15.80 22.56
CA THR A 107 -9.02 -15.28 21.20
C THR A 107 -8.76 -13.77 21.19
N PRO A 108 -9.61 -12.88 21.74
CA PRO A 108 -9.34 -11.44 21.82
C PRO A 108 -8.03 -11.09 22.54
N TYR A 109 -7.68 -11.79 23.63
CA TYR A 109 -6.43 -11.53 24.37
C TYR A 109 -5.18 -11.94 23.59
N ALA A 110 -5.23 -13.10 22.92
CA ALA A 110 -4.16 -13.55 22.04
C ALA A 110 -3.99 -12.59 20.85
N TYR A 111 -5.11 -12.13 20.26
CA TYR A 111 -5.08 -11.10 19.23
C TYR A 111 -4.47 -9.80 19.74
N MET A 112 -4.87 -9.31 20.92
CA MET A 112 -4.31 -8.08 21.52
C MET A 112 -2.79 -8.16 21.66
N THR A 113 -2.29 -9.31 22.09
CA THR A 113 -0.84 -9.57 22.20
C THR A 113 -0.19 -9.62 20.82
N ALA A 114 -0.80 -10.28 19.84
CA ALA A 114 -0.31 -10.37 18.48
C ALA A 114 -0.33 -9.04 17.72
N LEU A 115 -1.15 -8.07 18.14
CA LEU A 115 -1.18 -6.73 17.52
C LEU A 115 0.13 -5.97 17.72
N VAL A 116 0.87 -6.22 18.81
CA VAL A 116 2.18 -5.58 19.07
C VAL A 116 3.19 -5.84 17.94
N PRO A 117 3.51 -7.10 17.58
CA PRO A 117 4.39 -7.35 16.44
C PRO A 117 3.74 -6.96 15.10
N ILE A 118 2.42 -7.08 14.95
CA ILE A 118 1.73 -6.68 13.71
C ILE A 118 1.92 -5.19 13.42
N PHE A 119 1.86 -4.31 14.42
CA PHE A 119 2.16 -2.90 14.21
C PHE A 119 3.60 -2.67 13.75
N LEU A 120 4.57 -3.42 14.30
CA LEU A 120 5.97 -3.38 13.88
C LEU A 120 6.16 -3.88 12.43
N PHE A 121 5.38 -4.87 12.00
CA PHE A 121 5.37 -5.37 10.62
C PHE A 121 4.57 -4.49 9.66
N THR A 122 3.55 -3.77 10.13
CA THR A 122 2.68 -2.92 9.28
C THR A 122 3.44 -1.69 8.79
N ASP A 123 4.31 -1.11 9.62
CA ASP A 123 5.19 0.00 9.23
C ASP A 123 6.26 -0.41 8.20
N LEU A 124 6.59 -1.71 8.16
CA LEU A 124 7.57 -2.32 7.25
C LEU A 124 7.15 -2.25 5.77
N PHE A 125 5.84 -2.21 5.52
CA PHE A 125 5.23 -2.27 4.19
C PHE A 125 4.63 -0.94 3.70
N LEU A 126 4.89 0.18 4.40
CA LEU A 126 4.30 1.52 4.24
C LEU A 126 3.63 1.86 2.89
N TYR A 127 2.38 2.31 3.06
CA TYR A 127 1.72 3.45 2.45
C TYR A 127 1.62 3.51 0.92
N LYS A 128 0.58 2.87 0.36
CA LYS A 128 -0.22 3.41 -0.77
C LYS A 128 -1.42 2.54 -1.19
N PRO A 129 -1.52 1.21 -0.91
CA PRO A 129 -2.70 0.44 -1.33
C PRO A 129 -3.66 0.01 -0.19
N THR A 130 -3.71 0.69 0.96
CA THR A 130 -4.47 0.22 2.13
C THR A 130 -5.99 0.21 1.94
N ILE A 131 -6.56 1.17 1.19
CA ILE A 131 -8.01 1.30 1.07
C ILE A 131 -8.58 0.22 0.12
N TRP A 132 -7.98 0.05 -1.05
CA TRP A 132 -8.42 -0.95 -2.04
C TRP A 132 -8.26 -2.38 -1.52
N THR A 133 -7.18 -2.65 -0.79
CA THR A 133 -6.99 -3.94 -0.13
C THR A 133 -8.02 -4.16 0.97
N ARG A 134 -8.37 -3.14 1.77
CA ARG A 134 -9.45 -3.25 2.76
C ARG A 134 -10.82 -3.50 2.14
N ALA A 135 -11.18 -2.80 1.07
CA ALA A 135 -12.41 -3.09 0.33
C ALA A 135 -12.41 -4.53 -0.20
N GLY A 136 -11.28 -4.99 -0.76
CA GLY A 136 -11.09 -6.38 -1.16
C GLY A 136 -11.27 -7.38 -0.03
N THR A 137 -10.73 -7.11 1.17
CA THR A 137 -10.91 -7.99 2.34
C THR A 137 -12.37 -8.14 2.76
N MET A 138 -13.16 -7.06 2.70
CA MET A 138 -14.59 -7.11 3.05
C MET A 138 -15.43 -7.79 1.98
N ALA A 139 -15.10 -7.57 0.70
CA ALA A 139 -15.70 -8.31 -0.40
C ALA A 139 -15.45 -9.83 -0.26
N GLY A 140 -14.22 -10.23 0.08
CA GLY A 140 -13.85 -11.63 0.33
C GLY A 140 -14.68 -12.29 1.43
N ARG A 141 -14.83 -11.61 2.57
CA ARG A 141 -15.72 -12.06 3.65
C ARG A 141 -17.16 -12.22 3.18
N THR A 142 -17.69 -11.22 2.48
CA THR A 142 -19.07 -11.25 1.94
C THR A 142 -19.28 -12.47 1.04
N THR A 143 -18.38 -12.71 0.10
CA THR A 143 -18.45 -13.89 -0.78
C THR A 143 -18.37 -15.19 0.01
N GLY A 144 -17.48 -15.27 1.00
CA GLY A 144 -17.36 -16.45 1.86
C GLY A 144 -18.62 -16.76 2.66
N TYR A 145 -19.23 -15.74 3.27
CA TYR A 145 -20.44 -15.90 4.07
C TYR A 145 -21.68 -16.21 3.23
N LEU A 146 -21.84 -15.57 2.07
CA LEU A 146 -22.92 -15.91 1.12
C LEU A 146 -22.76 -17.34 0.59
N PHE A 147 -21.54 -17.75 0.28
CA PHE A 147 -21.26 -19.12 -0.12
C PHE A 147 -21.55 -20.12 1.01
N ALA A 148 -21.20 -19.78 2.25
CA ALA A 148 -21.54 -20.59 3.42
C ALA A 148 -23.04 -20.77 3.59
N GLN A 149 -23.78 -19.66 3.52
CA GLN A 149 -25.24 -19.65 3.64
C GLN A 149 -25.91 -20.43 2.50
N PHE A 150 -25.42 -20.28 1.27
CA PHE A 150 -25.88 -21.06 0.12
C PHE A 150 -25.70 -22.57 0.37
N LEU A 151 -24.52 -23.01 0.82
CA LEU A 151 -24.25 -24.41 1.11
C LEU A 151 -25.16 -24.99 2.19
N VAL A 152 -25.45 -24.21 3.23
CA VAL A 152 -26.35 -24.62 4.32
C VAL A 152 -27.81 -24.71 3.85
N LEU A 153 -28.29 -23.72 3.07
CA LEU A 153 -29.65 -23.71 2.54
C LEU A 153 -29.92 -24.80 1.50
N SER A 154 -28.90 -25.13 0.71
CA SER A 154 -29.00 -26.15 -0.32
C SER A 154 -29.10 -27.60 0.25
N HIS A 155 -28.99 -27.80 1.57
CA HIS A 155 -28.91 -29.13 2.22
C HIS A 155 -27.88 -30.09 1.61
N LEU A 156 -26.96 -29.57 0.80
CA LEU A 156 -26.10 -30.34 -0.08
C LEU A 156 -24.82 -30.83 0.64
N ARG A 157 -24.56 -30.40 1.89
CA ARG A 157 -23.35 -30.70 2.67
C ARG A 157 -23.51 -30.48 4.18
N ASP A 158 -22.83 -31.32 4.97
CA ASP A 158 -22.72 -31.19 6.42
C ASP A 158 -21.75 -30.08 6.86
N LEU A 159 -21.89 -29.63 8.12
CA LEU A 159 -20.98 -28.66 8.79
C LEU A 159 -19.50 -29.06 8.69
N ARG A 160 -19.20 -30.36 8.66
CA ARG A 160 -17.85 -30.88 8.48
C ARG A 160 -17.23 -30.43 7.15
N THR A 161 -18.00 -30.46 6.07
CA THR A 161 -17.50 -30.08 4.75
C THR A 161 -17.28 -28.58 4.64
N LEU A 162 -18.07 -27.78 5.36
CA LEU A 162 -17.86 -26.34 5.46
C LEU A 162 -16.48 -26.00 6.03
N ASN A 163 -16.07 -26.72 7.07
CA ASN A 163 -14.75 -26.54 7.68
C ASN A 163 -13.61 -27.08 6.82
N ILE A 164 -13.82 -28.15 6.05
CA ILE A 164 -12.85 -28.60 5.05
C ILE A 164 -12.63 -27.51 4.00
N ILE A 165 -13.71 -26.89 3.51
CA ILE A 165 -13.61 -25.75 2.57
C ILE A 165 -12.87 -24.58 3.22
N ALA A 166 -13.17 -24.28 4.48
CA ALA A 166 -12.48 -23.23 5.24
C ALA A 166 -10.97 -23.50 5.39
N LEU A 167 -10.52 -24.76 5.37
CA LEU A 167 -9.10 -25.13 5.36
C LEU A 167 -8.47 -25.05 3.95
N ILE A 168 -9.24 -25.38 2.90
CA ILE A 168 -8.78 -25.30 1.51
C ILE A 168 -8.45 -23.86 1.12
N MET A 169 -9.24 -22.87 1.57
CA MET A 169 -9.04 -21.47 1.20
C MET A 169 -7.64 -20.92 1.61
N PRO A 170 -7.17 -21.08 2.87
CA PRO A 170 -5.80 -20.74 3.25
C PRO A 170 -4.73 -21.48 2.43
N CYS A 171 -4.91 -22.76 2.14
CA CYS A 171 -3.96 -23.52 1.31
C CYS A 171 -3.87 -22.93 -0.10
N PHE A 172 -4.99 -22.55 -0.69
CA PHE A 172 -5.02 -21.89 -1.99
C PHE A 172 -4.36 -20.51 -1.96
N VAL A 173 -4.58 -19.74 -0.89
CA VAL A 173 -3.90 -18.44 -0.68
C VAL A 173 -2.39 -18.61 -0.58
N LEU A 174 -1.90 -19.66 0.07
CA LEU A 174 -0.47 -19.99 0.11
C LEU A 174 0.08 -20.25 -1.29
N ILE A 175 -0.65 -20.96 -2.15
CA ILE A 175 -0.25 -21.17 -3.56
C ILE A 175 -0.15 -19.82 -4.28
N ILE A 176 -1.13 -18.93 -4.11
CA ILE A 176 -1.11 -17.58 -4.69
C ILE A 176 0.12 -16.79 -4.19
N CYS A 177 0.48 -16.91 -2.91
CA CYS A 177 1.68 -16.26 -2.36
C CYS A 177 2.96 -16.63 -3.09
N PHE A 178 3.09 -17.86 -3.61
CA PHE A 178 4.26 -18.26 -4.42
C PHE A 178 4.27 -17.63 -5.81
N ILE A 179 3.12 -17.23 -6.34
CA ILE A 179 2.97 -16.59 -7.66
C ILE A 179 3.25 -15.07 -7.57
N LEU A 180 3.14 -14.46 -6.38
CA LEU A 180 3.37 -13.04 -6.20
C LEU A 180 4.80 -12.62 -6.62
N PRO A 181 4.96 -11.48 -7.31
CA PRO A 181 6.24 -11.05 -7.84
C PRO A 181 7.25 -10.83 -6.71
N ARG A 182 8.31 -11.64 -6.70
CA ARG A 182 9.35 -11.60 -5.65
C ARG A 182 10.13 -10.29 -5.71
N VAL A 183 10.09 -9.50 -4.64
CA VAL A 183 10.89 -8.29 -4.49
C VAL A 183 12.32 -8.66 -4.12
N HIS A 184 13.26 -8.42 -5.02
CA HIS A 184 14.68 -8.67 -4.77
C HIS A 184 15.24 -7.61 -3.81
N TRP A 185 15.92 -8.05 -2.75
CA TRP A 185 16.49 -7.16 -1.73
C TRP A 185 17.48 -6.14 -2.31
N LYS A 186 18.24 -6.50 -3.34
CA LYS A 186 19.17 -5.58 -4.02
C LYS A 186 18.44 -4.38 -4.63
N VAL A 187 17.31 -4.62 -5.31
CA VAL A 187 16.47 -3.54 -5.89
C VAL A 187 15.95 -2.61 -4.79
N MET A 188 15.60 -3.17 -3.63
CA MET A 188 15.16 -2.38 -2.48
C MET A 188 16.30 -1.52 -1.90
N VAL A 189 17.50 -2.07 -1.78
CA VAL A 189 18.69 -1.33 -1.34
C VAL A 189 19.02 -0.21 -2.31
N THR A 190 19.04 -0.46 -3.62
CA THR A 190 19.28 0.56 -4.64
C THR A 190 18.26 1.70 -4.55
N ARG A 191 16.96 1.40 -4.43
CA ARG A 191 15.92 2.43 -4.25
C ARG A 191 16.10 3.25 -2.97
N MET A 192 16.53 2.61 -1.87
CA MET A 192 16.82 3.33 -0.62
C MET A 192 18.04 4.25 -0.77
N LEU A 193 19.06 3.83 -1.53
CA LEU A 193 20.25 4.63 -1.81
C LEU A 193 19.94 5.80 -2.74
N GLU A 194 19.18 5.57 -3.82
CA GLU A 194 18.70 6.62 -4.74
C GLU A 194 17.84 7.65 -4.00
N ALA A 195 16.91 7.20 -3.15
CA ALA A 195 16.08 8.10 -2.35
C ALA A 195 16.89 8.95 -1.35
N LYS A 196 18.01 8.41 -0.84
CA LYS A 196 18.92 9.15 0.05
C LYS A 196 19.83 10.10 -0.72
N SER A 197 20.35 9.67 -1.87
CA SER A 197 21.17 10.48 -2.78
C SER A 197 20.42 11.67 -3.34
N ASN A 198 19.13 11.52 -3.64
CA ASN A 198 18.29 12.62 -4.11
C ASN A 198 17.94 13.63 -3.00
N LYS A 199 18.16 13.27 -1.73
CA LYS A 199 17.79 14.08 -0.56
C LYS A 199 18.99 14.76 0.10
N ILE A 200 20.20 14.29 -0.17
CA ILE A 200 21.45 14.80 0.39
C ILE A 200 22.42 14.95 -0.78
N HIS A 201 22.61 16.18 -1.28
CA HIS A 201 23.48 16.42 -2.43
C HIS A 201 24.98 16.24 -2.11
N ASN A 202 25.35 16.11 -0.83
CA ASN A 202 26.71 15.84 -0.36
C ASN A 202 26.75 14.60 0.54
N ILE A 203 26.99 13.42 -0.05
CA ILE A 203 27.28 12.20 0.73
C ILE A 203 28.80 12.07 0.88
N ASN A 204 29.29 12.34 2.08
CA ASN A 204 30.67 12.04 2.47
C ASN A 204 30.96 10.53 2.32
N SER A 205 32.15 10.22 1.81
CA SER A 205 32.64 8.86 1.48
C SER A 205 32.57 7.86 2.64
N SER A 206 32.46 8.32 3.90
CA SER A 206 32.30 7.46 5.09
C SER A 206 30.94 6.77 5.19
N GLU A 207 29.87 7.30 4.57
CA GLU A 207 28.52 6.70 4.68
C GLU A 207 28.28 5.55 3.69
N LYS A 208 29.09 5.43 2.63
CA LYS A 208 29.07 4.28 1.70
C LYS A 208 29.50 2.97 2.38
N LYS A 209 30.13 3.04 3.57
CA LYS A 209 30.69 1.89 4.30
C LYS A 209 29.60 0.96 4.89
N HIS A 210 28.34 1.40 4.94
CA HIS A 210 27.22 0.63 5.50
C HIS A 210 26.29 -0.02 4.45
N ILE A 211 26.74 -0.17 3.21
CA ILE A 211 25.94 -0.86 2.17
C ILE A 211 26.04 -2.38 2.39
N PRO A 212 24.92 -3.10 2.58
CA PRO A 212 24.94 -4.53 2.83
C PRO A 212 25.37 -5.30 1.56
N LEU A 213 26.50 -6.00 1.64
CA LEU A 213 27.02 -6.83 0.55
C LEU A 213 26.35 -8.21 0.52
N ASN A 214 25.98 -8.72 1.71
CA ASN A 214 25.36 -10.03 1.90
C ASN A 214 23.91 -9.93 2.41
N TYR A 215 23.07 -10.92 2.10
CA TYR A 215 21.67 -10.93 2.56
C TYR A 215 21.52 -10.91 4.09
N ARG A 216 22.43 -11.56 4.82
CA ARG A 216 22.46 -11.51 6.30
C ARG A 216 22.73 -10.11 6.83
N GLN A 217 23.66 -9.38 6.21
CA GLN A 217 23.94 -7.98 6.55
C GLN A 217 22.74 -7.09 6.20
N TYR A 218 22.07 -7.37 5.08
CA TYR A 218 20.83 -6.69 4.71
C TYR A 218 19.73 -6.92 5.76
N LEU A 219 19.52 -8.16 6.21
CA LEU A 219 18.51 -8.48 7.22
C LEU A 219 18.80 -7.78 8.55
N HIS A 220 20.06 -7.79 8.99
CA HIS A 220 20.47 -7.09 10.22
C HIS A 220 20.31 -5.57 10.10
N PHE A 221 20.78 -4.98 8.99
CA PHE A 221 20.59 -3.56 8.68
C PHE A 221 19.11 -3.18 8.67
N ARG A 222 18.27 -3.99 8.01
CA ARG A 222 16.83 -3.78 7.91
C ARG A 222 16.18 -3.84 9.28
N THR A 223 16.45 -4.89 10.05
CA THR A 223 15.88 -5.08 11.39
C THR A 223 16.27 -3.94 12.33
N ARG A 224 17.55 -3.54 12.34
CA ARG A 224 18.03 -2.41 13.15
C ARG A 224 17.35 -1.10 12.74
N ARG A 225 17.18 -0.87 11.44
CA ARG A 225 16.47 0.32 10.93
C ARG A 225 15.01 0.31 11.37
N LEU A 226 14.31 -0.83 11.26
CA LEU A 226 12.93 -0.93 11.71
C LEU A 226 12.77 -0.66 13.19
N HIS A 227 13.65 -1.23 14.01
CA HIS A 227 13.65 -0.98 15.44
C HIS A 227 13.87 0.52 15.76
N SER A 228 14.83 1.16 15.07
CA SER A 228 15.08 2.59 15.25
C SER A 228 13.90 3.45 14.81
N GLU A 229 13.28 3.16 13.65
CA GLU A 229 12.12 3.90 13.16
C GLU A 229 10.89 3.64 14.02
N PHE A 230 10.68 2.42 14.51
CA PHE A 230 9.63 2.08 15.45
C PHE A 230 9.74 2.92 16.73
N ILE A 231 10.93 3.02 17.32
CA ILE A 231 11.15 3.85 18.50
C ILE A 231 10.84 5.32 18.20
N LYS A 232 11.28 5.85 17.05
CA LYS A 232 10.98 7.25 16.66
C LYS A 232 9.48 7.48 16.47
N ILE A 233 8.79 6.58 15.78
CA ILE A 233 7.34 6.65 15.54
C ILE A 233 6.58 6.62 16.87
N TYR A 234 6.88 5.64 17.73
CA TYR A 234 6.20 5.49 19.02
C TYR A 234 6.68 6.47 20.09
N SER A 235 7.77 7.23 19.85
CA SER A 235 8.13 8.35 20.73
C SER A 235 7.08 9.47 20.69
N VAL A 236 6.33 9.57 19.59
CA VAL A 236 5.27 10.55 19.43
C VAL A 236 4.04 10.14 20.27
N GLY A 237 3.69 10.95 21.26
CA GLY A 237 2.57 10.70 22.16
C GLY A 237 1.24 10.46 21.45
N HIS A 238 0.97 11.22 20.39
CA HIS A 238 -0.22 11.06 19.56
C HIS A 238 -0.33 9.66 18.94
N ILE A 239 0.76 9.14 18.37
CA ILE A 239 0.76 7.83 17.69
C ILE A 239 0.46 6.70 18.70
N ARG A 240 1.05 6.77 19.90
CA ARG A 240 0.75 5.80 20.98
C ARG A 240 -0.74 5.76 21.32
N LYS A 241 -1.38 6.93 21.46
CA LYS A 241 -2.83 7.02 21.77
C LYS A 241 -3.66 6.31 20.71
N TRP A 242 -3.38 6.56 19.42
CA TRP A 242 -4.11 5.94 18.32
C TRP A 242 -3.84 4.44 18.18
N SER A 243 -2.61 3.98 18.41
CA SER A 243 -2.30 2.55 18.39
C SER A 243 -3.04 1.79 19.50
N VAL A 244 -3.08 2.35 20.72
CA VAL A 244 -3.83 1.76 21.85
C VAL A 244 -5.32 1.72 21.54
N TRP A 245 -5.88 2.84 21.05
CA TRP A 245 -7.28 2.92 20.65
C TRP A 245 -7.63 1.89 19.56
N TRP A 246 -6.77 1.75 18.54
CA TRP A 246 -7.00 0.79 17.45
C TRP A 246 -6.95 -0.65 17.96
N ALA A 247 -5.99 -0.98 18.82
CA ALA A 247 -5.87 -2.32 19.41
C ALA A 247 -7.09 -2.67 20.27
N MET A 248 -7.47 -1.77 21.18
CA MET A 248 -8.61 -1.96 22.05
C MET A 248 -9.91 -2.14 21.27
N THR A 249 -10.16 -1.27 20.29
CA THR A 249 -11.39 -1.30 19.48
C THR A 249 -11.47 -2.54 18.59
N THR A 250 -10.33 -2.97 18.04
CA THR A 250 -10.26 -4.22 17.24
C THR A 250 -10.56 -5.45 18.09
N CYS A 251 -9.96 -5.53 19.28
CA CYS A 251 -10.21 -6.63 20.21
C CYS A 251 -11.68 -6.64 20.70
N MET A 252 -12.26 -5.48 21.01
CA MET A 252 -13.66 -5.36 21.40
C MET A 252 -14.60 -5.84 20.28
N SER A 253 -14.32 -5.47 19.03
CA SER A 253 -15.10 -5.92 17.88
C SER A 253 -15.00 -7.43 17.63
N LEU A 254 -13.82 -8.02 17.84
CA LEU A 254 -13.63 -9.47 17.78
C LEU A 254 -14.40 -10.19 18.89
N GLN A 255 -14.38 -9.63 20.10
CA GLN A 255 -15.12 -10.17 21.24
C GLN A 255 -16.62 -10.19 20.95
N VAL A 256 -17.21 -9.06 20.52
CA VAL A 256 -18.63 -9.00 20.16
C VAL A 256 -18.98 -10.02 19.08
N ALA A 257 -18.14 -10.18 18.05
CA ALA A 257 -18.39 -11.16 16.99
C ALA A 257 -18.44 -12.61 17.51
N LEU A 258 -17.50 -13.00 18.37
CA LEU A 258 -17.48 -14.33 18.95
C LEU A 258 -18.69 -14.58 19.86
N PHE A 259 -19.00 -13.66 20.77
CA PHE A 259 -20.13 -13.80 21.68
C PHE A 259 -21.50 -13.70 20.97
N SER A 260 -21.56 -13.01 19.82
CA SER A 260 -22.77 -13.00 18.99
C SER A 260 -23.11 -14.39 18.46
N GLN A 261 -22.09 -15.17 18.06
CA GLN A 261 -22.28 -16.54 17.58
C GLN A 261 -22.83 -17.47 18.68
N THR A 262 -22.33 -17.33 19.91
CA THR A 262 -22.88 -18.08 21.05
C THR A 262 -24.32 -17.68 21.35
N LEU A 263 -24.60 -16.37 21.34
CA LEU A 263 -25.92 -15.88 21.72
C LEU A 263 -26.99 -16.27 20.68
N TRP A 264 -26.68 -16.15 19.38
CA TRP A 264 -27.55 -16.66 18.33
C TRP A 264 -27.77 -18.16 18.43
N GLY A 265 -26.72 -18.92 18.75
CA GLY A 265 -26.81 -20.37 18.92
C GLY A 265 -27.71 -20.79 20.08
N GLU A 266 -27.66 -20.08 21.21
CA GLU A 266 -28.56 -20.34 22.35
C GLU A 266 -30.02 -19.99 22.04
N VAL A 267 -30.28 -18.85 21.41
CA VAL A 267 -31.64 -18.45 21.01
C VAL A 267 -32.24 -19.44 20.00
N GLN A 268 -31.44 -19.90 19.03
CA GLN A 268 -31.88 -20.86 18.00
C GLN A 268 -32.21 -22.25 18.54
N LYS A 269 -31.58 -22.68 19.65
CA LYS A 269 -31.95 -23.94 20.33
C LYS A 269 -33.36 -23.87 20.90
N GLY A 270 -33.80 -22.68 21.34
CA GLY A 270 -35.16 -22.45 21.86
C GLY A 270 -36.25 -22.42 20.79
N GLU A 271 -35.93 -21.97 19.56
CA GLU A 271 -36.90 -21.79 18.46
C GLU A 271 -37.06 -23.01 17.54
N ASN A 272 -36.93 -24.24 18.05
CA ASN A 272 -37.08 -25.50 17.28
C ASN A 272 -36.16 -25.63 16.05
N GLY A 273 -34.95 -25.04 16.09
CA GLY A 273 -33.92 -25.28 15.08
C GLY A 273 -34.20 -24.66 13.71
N GLN A 274 -34.91 -23.52 13.65
CA GLN A 274 -35.03 -22.75 12.41
C GLN A 274 -33.66 -22.49 11.78
N SER A 275 -33.61 -22.55 10.45
CA SER A 275 -32.36 -22.50 9.68
C SER A 275 -31.55 -21.24 10.02
N PRO A 276 -30.28 -21.38 10.43
CA PRO A 276 -29.47 -20.25 10.85
C PRO A 276 -29.17 -19.31 9.68
N PHE A 277 -29.77 -18.11 9.71
CA PHE A 277 -29.45 -16.99 8.81
C PHE A 277 -28.20 -16.20 9.24
N ASN A 278 -27.39 -16.76 10.15
CA ASN A 278 -26.14 -16.18 10.63
C ASN A 278 -25.22 -15.75 9.47
N GLY A 279 -25.11 -16.60 8.43
CA GLY A 279 -24.30 -16.30 7.24
C GLY A 279 -24.81 -15.09 6.48
N PHE A 280 -26.12 -14.87 6.38
CA PHE A 280 -26.67 -13.65 5.78
C PHE A 280 -26.42 -12.41 6.64
N ALA A 281 -26.57 -12.51 7.96
CA ALA A 281 -26.27 -11.39 8.85
C ALA A 281 -24.79 -10.99 8.73
N GLU A 282 -23.89 -11.98 8.69
CA GLU A 282 -22.47 -11.75 8.48
C GLU A 282 -22.16 -11.14 7.11
N ALA A 283 -22.78 -11.64 6.04
CA ALA A 283 -22.61 -11.09 4.69
C ALA A 283 -23.14 -9.66 4.55
N THR A 284 -24.23 -9.34 5.25
CA THR A 284 -24.89 -8.05 5.13
C THR A 284 -24.08 -6.94 5.79
N TYR A 285 -23.47 -7.18 6.96
CA TYR A 285 -22.59 -6.18 7.55
C TYR A 285 -21.33 -5.97 6.69
N THR A 286 -20.77 -7.02 6.09
CA THR A 286 -19.58 -6.86 5.24
C THR A 286 -19.89 -6.12 3.94
N ALA A 287 -21.06 -6.35 3.36
CA ALA A 287 -21.53 -5.62 2.19
C ALA A 287 -21.78 -4.13 2.51
N THR A 288 -22.54 -3.84 3.58
CA THR A 288 -22.82 -2.47 4.01
C THR A 288 -21.55 -1.72 4.45
N ALA A 289 -20.61 -2.39 5.13
CA ALA A 289 -19.29 -1.86 5.42
C ALA A 289 -18.48 -1.52 4.16
N THR A 290 -18.51 -2.39 3.15
CA THR A 290 -17.81 -2.14 1.87
C THR A 290 -18.35 -0.89 1.19
N LEU A 291 -19.68 -0.78 1.11
CA LEU A 291 -20.35 0.41 0.57
C LEU A 291 -19.99 1.67 1.36
N ALA A 292 -19.98 1.59 2.69
CA ALA A 292 -19.62 2.71 3.55
C ALA A 292 -18.15 3.14 3.37
N ILE A 293 -17.20 2.20 3.25
CA ILE A 293 -15.79 2.50 2.99
C ILE A 293 -15.61 3.19 1.63
N LEU A 294 -16.33 2.74 0.60
CA LEU A 294 -16.31 3.37 -0.73
C LEU A 294 -16.93 4.77 -0.69
N ALA A 295 -18.04 4.96 0.03
CA ALA A 295 -18.66 6.27 0.22
C ALA A 295 -17.71 7.25 0.95
N LEU A 296 -17.05 6.81 2.03
CA LEU A 296 -16.04 7.61 2.74
C LEU A 296 -14.88 8.06 1.84
N ASN A 297 -14.61 7.35 0.75
CA ASN A 297 -13.58 7.72 -0.22
C ASN A 297 -14.10 8.70 -1.29
N ALA A 298 -15.39 8.65 -1.62
CA ALA A 298 -16.02 9.54 -2.58
C ALA A 298 -16.22 10.97 -2.03
N PHE A 299 -16.44 11.11 -0.72
CA PHE A 299 -16.65 12.40 -0.07
C PHE A 299 -15.34 12.93 0.58
N PRO A 300 -14.71 13.97 0.00
CA PRO A 300 -13.52 14.59 0.58
C PRO A 300 -13.90 15.47 1.77
N LEU A 301 -14.00 14.86 2.95
CA LEU A 301 -14.18 15.56 4.22
C LEU A 301 -12.83 15.79 4.91
N ASP A 302 -12.69 16.95 5.58
CA ASP A 302 -11.56 17.24 6.47
C ASP A 302 -11.68 16.38 7.74
N TRP A 303 -11.15 15.16 7.69
CA TRP A 303 -11.20 14.20 8.80
C TRP A 303 -10.45 14.69 10.04
N ASP A 304 -9.51 15.64 9.90
CA ASP A 304 -8.81 16.24 11.04
C ASP A 304 -9.73 17.14 11.89
N LYS A 305 -10.80 17.70 11.31
CA LYS A 305 -11.78 18.55 12.03
C LYS A 305 -12.99 17.76 12.52
N TRP A 306 -13.56 16.95 11.64
CA TRP A 306 -14.83 16.27 11.91
C TRP A 306 -14.65 14.84 12.44
N GLY A 307 -13.45 14.28 12.31
CA GLY A 307 -13.18 12.89 12.63
C GLY A 307 -13.43 12.54 14.09
N GLU A 308 -12.95 13.34 15.04
CA GLU A 308 -13.14 13.07 16.47
C GLU A 308 -14.63 13.10 16.87
N ILE A 309 -15.38 14.10 16.38
CA ILE A 309 -16.83 14.20 16.62
C ILE A 309 -17.55 12.99 16.03
N ALA A 310 -17.20 12.60 14.80
CA ALA A 310 -17.77 11.42 14.15
C ALA A 310 -17.49 10.13 14.94
N LEU A 311 -16.28 9.98 15.50
CA LEU A 311 -15.93 8.82 16.32
C LEU A 311 -16.77 8.74 17.61
N VAL A 312 -16.96 9.88 18.29
CA VAL A 312 -17.80 9.93 19.51
C VAL A 312 -19.26 9.58 19.19
N LEU A 313 -19.80 10.14 18.10
CA LEU A 313 -21.17 9.89 17.69
C LEU A 313 -21.38 8.42 17.30
N ILE A 314 -20.49 7.87 16.46
CA ILE A 314 -20.55 6.47 16.05
C ILE A 314 -20.42 5.54 17.26
N SER A 315 -19.47 5.81 18.17
CA SER A 315 -19.28 5.00 19.38
C SER A 315 -20.48 5.05 20.32
N SER A 316 -21.16 6.20 20.40
CA SER A 316 -22.38 6.35 21.21
C SER A 316 -23.54 5.53 20.63
N ILE A 317 -23.67 5.51 19.30
CA ILE A 317 -24.65 4.68 18.59
C ILE A 317 -24.32 3.19 18.78
N ASP A 318 -23.05 2.80 18.65
CA ASP A 318 -22.59 1.43 18.88
C ASP A 318 -22.90 0.96 20.30
N ALA A 319 -22.68 1.81 21.31
CA ALA A 319 -23.02 1.50 22.70
C ALA A 319 -24.53 1.26 22.88
N LEU A 320 -25.39 2.11 22.30
CA LEU A 320 -26.83 1.94 22.35
C LEU A 320 -27.27 0.64 21.65
N MET A 321 -26.70 0.35 20.47
CA MET A 321 -26.98 -0.90 19.75
C MET A 321 -26.60 -2.13 20.55
N LEU A 322 -25.45 -2.12 21.23
CA LEU A 322 -25.01 -3.25 22.06
C LEU A 322 -25.90 -3.43 23.31
N ILE A 323 -26.38 -2.35 23.92
CA ILE A 323 -27.32 -2.43 25.03
C ILE A 323 -28.65 -3.06 24.57
N ILE A 324 -29.16 -2.65 23.40
CA ILE A 324 -30.37 -3.26 22.83
C ILE A 324 -30.12 -4.73 22.50
N TYR A 325 -28.97 -5.03 21.89
CA TYR A 325 -28.55 -6.40 21.54
C TYR A 325 -28.48 -7.33 22.76
N ALA A 326 -28.03 -6.83 23.91
CA ALA A 326 -27.90 -7.62 25.14
C ALA A 326 -29.23 -7.92 25.85
N ASN A 327 -30.27 -7.11 25.60
CA ASN A 327 -31.56 -7.22 26.30
C ASN A 327 -32.68 -7.83 25.45
N THR A 328 -32.44 -8.09 24.17
CA THR A 328 -33.46 -8.63 23.26
C THR A 328 -33.42 -10.16 23.25
N GLU A 329 -34.59 -10.78 23.20
CA GLU A 329 -34.76 -12.23 22.99
C GLU A 329 -35.04 -12.56 21.51
N SER A 330 -35.39 -11.54 20.71
CA SER A 330 -35.71 -11.73 19.29
C SER A 330 -34.45 -11.75 18.42
N ILE A 331 -34.25 -12.85 17.70
CA ILE A 331 -33.09 -13.04 16.83
C ILE A 331 -32.99 -12.00 15.69
N TRP A 332 -34.12 -11.52 15.17
CA TRP A 332 -34.15 -10.50 14.11
C TRP A 332 -33.60 -9.15 14.59
N ILE A 333 -33.97 -8.74 15.81
CA ILE A 333 -33.46 -7.52 16.43
C ILE A 333 -31.96 -7.66 16.71
N MET A 334 -31.52 -8.84 17.15
CA MET A 334 -30.09 -9.14 17.33
C MET A 334 -29.34 -9.00 16.00
N TYR A 335 -29.82 -9.60 14.91
CA TYR A 335 -29.18 -9.45 13.61
C TYR A 335 -29.10 -7.99 13.17
N LEU A 336 -30.17 -7.21 13.34
CA LEU A 336 -30.17 -5.79 12.99
C LEU A 336 -29.12 -4.99 13.77
N CYS A 337 -29.08 -5.18 15.10
CA CYS A 337 -28.11 -4.49 15.95
C CYS A 337 -26.67 -4.95 15.66
N TYR A 338 -26.45 -6.24 15.41
CA TYR A 338 -25.14 -6.76 15.01
C TYR A 338 -24.67 -6.17 13.68
N ILE A 339 -25.52 -6.16 12.66
CA ILE A 339 -25.19 -5.60 11.34
C ILE A 339 -24.86 -4.12 11.48
N GLY A 340 -25.68 -3.36 12.21
CA GLY A 340 -25.45 -1.94 12.48
C GLY A 340 -24.10 -1.69 13.16
N TYR A 341 -23.87 -2.32 14.32
CA TYR A 341 -22.62 -2.21 15.08
C TYR A 341 -21.40 -2.59 14.24
N ARG A 342 -21.44 -3.74 13.54
CA ARG A 342 -20.30 -4.23 12.77
C ARG A 342 -19.97 -3.32 11.59
N SER A 343 -20.97 -2.73 10.95
CA SER A 343 -20.77 -1.80 9.84
C SER A 343 -20.24 -0.46 10.30
N LEU A 344 -20.80 0.08 11.39
CA LEU A 344 -20.33 1.31 12.05
C LEU A 344 -18.89 1.18 12.55
N TYR A 345 -18.53 0.04 13.13
CA TYR A 345 -17.14 -0.27 13.49
C TYR A 345 -16.17 -0.17 12.30
N GLN A 346 -16.54 -0.66 11.11
CA GLN A 346 -15.67 -0.58 9.92
C GLN A 346 -15.50 0.86 9.43
N VAL A 347 -16.56 1.67 9.51
CA VAL A 347 -16.51 3.12 9.26
C VAL A 347 -15.55 3.78 10.25
N MET A 348 -15.70 3.47 11.55
CA MET A 348 -14.89 4.00 12.64
C MET A 348 -13.39 3.74 12.43
N ILE A 349 -13.00 2.50 12.10
CA ILE A 349 -11.60 2.12 11.82
C ILE A 349 -11.05 2.79 10.55
N THR A 350 -11.92 3.09 9.58
CA THR A 350 -11.52 3.78 8.34
C THR A 350 -11.27 5.26 8.60
N ILE A 351 -12.15 5.92 9.35
CA ILE A 351 -11.98 7.31 9.79
C ILE A 351 -10.70 7.46 10.62
N ALA A 352 -10.52 6.60 11.62
CA ALA A 352 -9.33 6.61 12.47
C ALA A 352 -8.03 6.42 11.68
N HIS A 353 -8.03 5.55 10.66
CA HIS A 353 -6.87 5.38 9.79
C HIS A 353 -6.53 6.65 9.00
N LYS A 354 -7.56 7.36 8.49
CA LYS A 354 -7.36 8.64 7.79
C LYS A 354 -6.78 9.72 8.71
N ILE A 355 -7.33 9.88 9.91
CA ILE A 355 -6.85 10.84 10.92
C ILE A 355 -5.41 10.53 11.31
N SER A 356 -5.14 9.28 11.71
CA SER A 356 -3.79 8.85 12.12
C SER A 356 -2.78 9.07 11.02
N SER A 357 -3.15 8.81 9.77
CA SER A 357 -2.26 9.05 8.65
C SER A 357 -1.98 10.53 8.41
N SER A 358 -3.00 11.40 8.46
CA SER A 358 -2.81 12.84 8.26
C SER A 358 -1.80 13.36 9.29
N ASN A 359 -1.99 12.98 10.56
CA ASN A 359 -1.14 13.41 11.66
C ASN A 359 0.30 12.88 11.58
N ILE A 360 0.50 11.65 11.11
CA ILE A 360 1.85 11.12 10.83
C ILE A 360 2.51 11.94 9.71
N SER A 361 1.79 12.20 8.61
CA SER A 361 2.29 13.01 7.51
C SER A 361 2.69 14.42 7.97
N ASN A 362 1.86 15.06 8.81
CA ASN A 362 2.14 16.39 9.33
C ASN A 362 3.35 16.39 10.28
N THR A 363 3.44 15.41 11.19
CA THR A 363 4.54 15.32 12.18
C THR A 363 5.90 15.08 11.51
N PHE A 364 5.97 14.10 10.61
CA PHE A 364 7.23 13.73 9.95
C PHE A 364 7.52 14.53 8.69
N GLY A 365 6.51 15.16 8.09
CA GLY A 365 6.68 16.15 7.02
C GLY A 365 7.27 17.46 7.56
N ASN A 366 6.75 17.96 8.69
CA ASN A 366 7.25 19.19 9.31
C ASN A 366 8.64 19.05 9.94
N GLN A 367 8.99 17.86 10.46
CA GLN A 367 10.37 17.59 10.91
C GLN A 367 11.39 17.69 9.76
N GLN A 368 11.00 17.39 8.52
CA GLN A 368 11.88 17.52 7.35
C GLN A 368 12.05 18.98 6.90
N LEU A 369 11.01 19.80 7.07
CA LEU A 369 11.07 21.24 6.78
C LEU A 369 11.90 21.99 7.84
N SER A 370 11.71 21.65 9.13
CA SER A 370 12.46 22.26 10.23
C SER A 370 13.95 21.90 10.23
N THR A 371 14.34 20.72 9.73
CA THR A 371 15.76 20.38 9.56
C THR A 371 16.39 21.09 8.36
N ALA A 372 15.61 21.37 7.31
CA ALA A 372 16.08 22.12 6.15
C ALA A 372 16.32 23.60 6.49
N ASP A 373 15.47 24.18 7.35
CA ASP A 373 15.63 25.55 7.87
C ASP A 373 16.78 25.70 8.88
N LEU A 374 17.20 24.62 9.53
CA LEU A 374 18.38 24.62 10.40
C LEU A 374 19.68 24.48 9.60
N THR A 375 19.70 23.61 8.58
CA THR A 375 20.85 23.52 7.66
C THR A 375 21.03 24.80 6.84
N SER A 376 19.95 25.46 6.40
CA SER A 376 20.07 26.73 5.67
C SER A 376 20.59 27.87 6.55
N LYS A 377 20.31 27.84 7.86
CA LYS A 377 20.87 28.79 8.83
C LYS A 377 22.34 28.51 9.14
N GLU A 378 22.75 27.25 9.28
CA GLU A 378 24.17 26.88 9.44
C GLU A 378 24.99 27.17 8.17
N ASP A 379 24.41 27.00 6.98
CA ASP A 379 25.06 27.34 5.70
C ASP A 379 25.22 28.87 5.55
N LEU A 380 24.23 29.67 5.97
CA LEU A 380 24.33 31.13 6.01
C LEU A 380 25.34 31.63 7.05
N GLU A 381 25.44 30.99 8.22
CA GLU A 381 26.37 31.40 9.28
C GLU A 381 27.83 31.01 8.95
N ASN A 382 28.05 29.94 8.18
CA ASN A 382 29.37 29.57 7.66
C ASN A 382 29.83 30.46 6.49
N ASP A 383 28.92 30.90 5.61
CA ASP A 383 29.26 31.85 4.52
C ASP A 383 29.66 33.25 5.05
N TYR A 384 29.15 33.67 6.21
CA TYR A 384 29.57 34.92 6.86
C TYR A 384 30.97 34.82 7.50
N HIS A 385 31.41 33.62 7.88
CA HIS A 385 32.75 33.41 8.44
C HIS A 385 33.84 33.15 7.39
N GLU A 386 33.48 32.70 6.18
CA GLU A 386 34.44 32.48 5.09
C GLU A 386 34.66 33.72 4.20
N SER A 387 33.84 34.77 4.36
CA SER A 387 33.90 36.01 3.55
C SER A 387 34.53 37.23 4.26
N THR A 388 35.02 37.09 5.50
CA THR A 388 35.70 38.19 6.23
C THR A 388 37.22 38.25 6.07
N ASP A 389 37.83 37.33 5.33
CA ASP A 389 39.28 37.33 5.03
C ASP A 389 39.57 37.45 3.52
N SER A 390 39.06 38.49 2.84
CA SER A 390 39.82 39.08 1.71
C SER A 390 39.37 40.51 1.36
N SER A 391 40.30 41.44 1.55
CA SER A 391 40.49 42.70 0.80
C SER A 391 39.30 43.68 0.65
N ALA A 392 39.35 44.72 1.47
CA ALA A 392 38.70 46.00 1.25
C ALA A 392 39.39 46.81 0.12
N SER A 393 38.62 47.29 -0.87
CA SER A 393 38.73 48.65 -1.45
C SER A 393 37.65 48.90 -2.51
N THR A 394 36.78 49.87 -2.21
CA THR A 394 35.74 50.57 -3.03
C THR A 394 36.33 51.40 -4.20
N PRO A 395 35.56 52.06 -5.11
CA PRO A 395 34.09 52.28 -5.15
C PRO A 395 33.36 52.18 -6.53
N SER A 396 32.02 52.21 -6.44
CA SER A 396 31.03 52.80 -7.38
C SER A 396 30.90 52.29 -8.83
N ASN A 397 29.77 51.63 -9.12
CA ASN A 397 28.87 52.08 -10.19
C ASN A 397 27.47 51.45 -10.11
N THR A 398 26.49 52.31 -10.34
CA THR A 398 25.04 52.16 -10.51
C THR A 398 24.66 51.07 -11.52
N ILE A 399 23.52 50.38 -11.33
CA ILE A 399 22.48 50.08 -12.36
C ILE A 399 21.33 49.22 -11.77
N THR A 400 20.15 49.86 -11.70
CA THR A 400 18.75 49.40 -11.84
C THR A 400 18.20 48.12 -11.18
N THR A 401 17.22 48.38 -10.30
CA THR A 401 15.90 47.73 -10.13
C THR A 401 15.39 46.84 -11.27
N ASN A 402 14.94 45.61 -10.96
CA ASN A 402 13.51 45.25 -11.00
C ASN A 402 13.23 43.76 -10.72
N SER A 403 12.27 43.55 -9.81
CA SER A 403 11.16 42.58 -9.87
C SER A 403 11.44 41.07 -9.88
N CYS A 404 10.93 40.37 -8.85
CA CYS A 404 9.92 39.32 -9.06
C CYS A 404 9.32 38.87 -7.71
N GLU A 405 8.22 39.54 -7.34
CA GLU A 405 7.09 38.87 -6.70
C GLU A 405 6.57 37.73 -7.59
N HIS A 406 5.83 36.81 -6.98
CA HIS A 406 5.21 35.59 -7.53
C HIS A 406 6.11 34.35 -7.62
N ILE A 407 5.89 33.42 -6.68
CA ILE A 407 5.09 32.21 -6.94
C ILE A 407 4.83 31.54 -5.57
N ARG A 408 3.62 31.79 -5.06
CA ARG A 408 2.93 30.97 -4.06
C ARG A 408 1.79 30.30 -4.82
N GLN A 409 1.53 29.03 -4.53
CA GLN A 409 0.51 28.13 -5.12
C GLN A 409 0.99 27.22 -6.27
N ARG A 410 1.34 25.98 -5.91
CA ARG A 410 0.66 24.78 -6.41
C ARG A 410 0.86 23.61 -5.46
#